data_AF-A0A3A8IRL2-F1
#
_entry.id   AF-A0A3A8IRL2-F1
#
_cell.length_a   1.000
_cell.length_b   1.000
_cell.length_c   1.000
_cell.angle_alpha   90.00
_cell.angle_beta   90.00
_cell.angle_gamma   90.00
#
_symmetry.space_group_name_H-M   'P 1'
#
loop_
_entity.id
_entity.type
_entity.pdbx_description
1 polymer ?
#
loop_
_entity_poly.entity_id
_entity_poly.type
_entity_poly.pdbx_seq_one_letter_code
_entity_poly.pdbx_strand_id
1 'polypeptide(L)' 'MGAGNTVKVMCDRKGWRVEVAHPGGVRRYRYGSESQARYFAAVFELGPSVLPPKNHARRRQEPRLALPNEVSFGEAWLHE' A
#
# COMPACT_ATOMS: atom_id res chain seq x y z
N MET A 1 -1.22 5.22 33.93
CA MET A 1 -0.95 4.42 32.72
C MET A 1 -2.16 4.58 31.82
N GLY A 2 -1.97 5.14 30.63
CA GLY A 2 -3.03 5.73 29.83
C GLY A 2 -4.12 4.74 29.41
N ALA A 3 -5.37 5.21 29.38
CA ALA A 3 -6.46 4.49 28.76
C ALA A 3 -6.10 4.24 27.28
N GLY A 4 -5.61 3.03 26.99
CA GLY A 4 -5.21 2.65 25.64
C GLY A 4 -6.41 2.72 24.71
N ASN A 5 -6.24 3.38 23.56
CA ASN A 5 -7.25 3.33 22.52
C ASN A 5 -7.46 1.87 22.12
N THR A 6 -8.70 1.38 22.15
CA THR A 6 -8.98 0.03 21.65
C THR A 6 -9.13 0.09 20.15
N VAL A 7 -8.24 -0.59 19.43
CA VAL A 7 -8.22 -0.60 17.96
C VAL A 7 -8.71 -1.95 17.45
N LYS A 8 -9.62 -1.95 16.47
CA LYS A 8 -10.14 -3.16 15.82
C LYS A 8 -10.01 -3.06 14.31
N VAL A 9 -9.44 -4.08 13.69
CA VAL A 9 -9.39 -4.21 12.22
C VAL A 9 -10.48 -5.15 11.76
N MET A 10 -11.24 -4.74 10.75
CA MET A 10 -12.34 -5.51 10.18
C MET A 10 -12.25 -5.50 8.65
N CYS A 11 -12.69 -6.59 8.02
CA CYS A 11 -12.90 -6.65 6.58
C CYS A 11 -14.39 -6.82 6.30
N ASP A 12 -14.97 -5.93 5.51
CA ASP A 12 -16.38 -5.97 5.09
C ASP A 12 -16.50 -6.00 3.55
N ARG A 13 -17.72 -6.14 3.03
CA ARG A 13 -17.96 -6.17 1.56
C ARG A 13 -17.46 -4.92 0.82
N LYS A 14 -17.20 -3.83 1.53
CA LYS A 14 -16.68 -2.55 1.03
C LYS A 14 -15.19 -2.35 1.36
N GLY A 15 -14.49 -3.40 1.78
CA GLY A 15 -13.04 -3.41 2.01
C GLY A 15 -12.65 -3.38 3.49
N TRP A 16 -11.45 -2.86 3.76
CA TRP A 16 -10.85 -2.88 5.09
C TRP A 16 -11.27 -1.66 5.91
N ARG A 17 -11.50 -1.88 7.21
CA ARG A 17 -11.87 -0.85 8.16
C ARG A 17 -11.05 -0.97 9.44
N VAL A 18 -10.68 0.17 10.01
CA VAL A 18 -10.15 0.26 11.38
C VAL A 18 -11.13 1.06 12.23
N GLU A 19 -11.55 0.49 13.35
CA GLU A 19 -12.35 1.17 14.37
C GLU A 19 -11.44 1.50 15.56
N VAL A 20 -11.46 2.75 15.98
CA VAL A 20 -10.66 3.24 17.10
C VAL A 20 -11.62 3.75 18.17
N ALA A 21 -11.68 3.04 19.29
CA ALA A 21 -12.44 3.46 20.45
C ALA A 21 -11.59 4.38 21.32
N HIS A 22 -12.12 5.58 21.55
CA HIS A 22 -11.57 6.60 22.42
C HIS A 22 -12.55 6.86 23.57
N PRO A 23 -12.11 7.52 24.67
CA PRO A 23 -13.00 7.89 25.78
C PRO A 23 -14.24 8.71 25.35
N GLY A 24 -14.13 9.45 24.23
CA GLY A 24 -15.23 10.26 23.67
C GLY A 24 -16.02 9.61 22.53
N GLY A 25 -15.80 8.32 22.22
CA GLY A 25 -16.55 7.60 21.20
C GLY A 25 -15.69 6.80 20.20
N VAL A 26 -16.33 6.26 19.17
CA VAL A 26 -15.71 5.39 18.17
C VAL A 26 -15.52 6.14 16.85
N ARG A 27 -14.27 6.21 16.37
CA ARG A 27 -13.93 6.68 15.02
C ARG A 27 -13.71 5.50 14.09
N ARG A 28 -14.15 5.61 12.84
CA ARG A 28 -14.06 4.55 11.83
C ARG A 28 -13.32 5.06 10.60
N TYR A 29 -12.32 4.31 10.16
CA TYR A 29 -11.48 4.61 9.01
C TYR A 29 -11.56 3.47 7.99
N ARG A 30 -11.58 3.80 6.69
CA ARG A 30 -11.62 2.81 5.60
C ARG A 30 -10.32 2.83 4.81
N TYR A 31 -9.89 1.65 4.37
CA TYR A 31 -8.64 1.43 3.66
C TYR A 31 -8.83 0.48 2.46
N GLY A 32 -8.05 0.72 1.41
CA GLY A 32 -8.12 -0.05 0.16
C GLY A 32 -7.42 -1.41 0.24
N SER A 33 -6.59 -1.64 1.26
CA SER A 33 -5.85 -2.89 1.43
C SER A 33 -5.68 -3.29 2.89
N GLU A 34 -5.45 -4.58 3.10
CA GLU A 34 -5.19 -5.16 4.42
C GLU A 34 -3.95 -4.57 5.07
N SER A 35 -2.86 -4.50 4.30
CA SER A 35 -1.58 -3.99 4.78
C SER A 35 -1.71 -2.53 5.23
N GLN A 36 -2.51 -1.73 4.51
CA GLN A 36 -2.78 -0.35 4.90
C GLN A 36 -3.59 -0.29 6.20
N ALA A 37 -4.64 -1.10 6.33
CA ALA A 37 -5.44 -1.15 7.55
C ALA A 37 -4.64 -1.61 8.77
N ARG A 38 -3.83 -2.67 8.65
CA ARG A 38 -2.95 -3.17 9.72
C ARG A 38 -1.89 -2.14 10.12
N TYR A 39 -1.30 -1.44 9.13
CA TYR A 39 -0.34 -0.37 9.40
C TYR A 39 -0.97 0.72 10.26
N PHE A 40 -2.14 1.25 9.85
CA PHE A 40 -2.81 2.30 10.61
C PHE A 40 -3.35 1.83 11.95
N ALA A 41 -3.78 0.58 12.08
CA ALA A 41 -4.17 0.02 13.36
C ALA A 41 -3.04 0.10 14.39
N ALA A 42 -1.82 -0.31 13.99
CA ALA A 42 -0.64 -0.19 14.83
C ALA A 42 -0.29 1.27 15.16
N VAL A 43 -0.48 2.21 14.20
CA VAL A 43 -0.30 3.66 14.46
C VAL A 43 -1.24 4.13 15.57
N PHE A 44 -2.52 3.71 15.54
CA PHE A 44 -3.53 4.16 16.50
C PHE A 44 -3.35 3.53 17.89
N GLU A 45 -2.78 2.32 17.94
CA GLU A 45 -2.52 1.59 19.19
C GLU A 45 -1.24 2.06 19.88
N LEU A 46 -0.16 2.26 19.11
CA LEU A 46 1.18 2.52 19.65
C LEU A 46 1.62 3.98 19.54
N GLY A 47 0.93 4.78 18.71
CA GLY A 47 1.36 6.12 18.35
C GLY A 47 2.45 6.13 17.25
N PRO A 48 2.61 7.25 16.54
CA PRO A 48 3.49 7.34 15.36
C PRO A 48 4.98 7.09 15.64
N SER A 49 5.44 7.21 16.89
CA SER A 49 6.84 7.08 17.28
C SER A 49 7.33 5.63 17.46
N VAL A 50 6.44 4.64 17.45
CA VAL A 50 6.74 3.24 17.82
C VAL A 50 6.70 2.30 16.61
N LEU A 51 6.38 2.81 15.42
CA LEU A 51 6.27 1.96 14.24
C LEU A 51 7.64 1.63 13.65
N PRO A 52 7.83 0.37 13.21
CA PRO A 52 9.05 -0.01 12.52
C PRO A 52 9.22 0.88 11.27
N PRO A 53 10.45 1.37 10.99
CA PRO A 53 10.71 2.25 9.86
C PRO A 53 10.22 1.58 8.57
N LYS A 54 9.50 2.36 7.76
CA LYS A 54 9.00 1.92 6.45
C LYS A 54 10.19 1.56 5.57
N ASN A 55 10.55 0.28 5.53
CA ASN A 55 11.42 -0.24 4.49
C ASN A 55 10.64 -0.20 3.16
N HIS A 56 10.77 0.93 2.45
CA HIS A 56 10.38 1.06 1.04
C HIS A 56 11.25 0.20 0.10
N ALA A 57 12.20 -0.55 0.64
CA ALA A 57 13.14 -1.38 -0.09
C ALA A 57 12.53 -2.73 -0.50
N ARG A 58 11.62 -2.74 -1.48
CA ARG A 58 11.56 -3.72 -2.60
C ARG A 58 10.32 -3.52 -3.47
N ARG A 59 10.22 -2.36 -4.11
CA ARG A 59 9.55 -2.32 -5.43
C ARG A 59 10.62 -2.22 -6.50
N ARG A 60 11.38 -3.31 -6.70
CA ARG A 60 11.91 -3.59 -8.03
C ARG A 60 10.72 -4.01 -8.88
N GLN A 61 9.92 -3.05 -9.32
CA GLN A 61 9.33 -3.17 -10.63
C GLN A 61 10.50 -2.96 -11.58
N GLU A 62 11.15 -4.07 -11.94
CA GLU A 62 12.00 -4.13 -13.12
C GLU A 62 11.24 -3.38 -14.24
N PRO A 63 11.87 -2.43 -14.95
CA PRO A 63 11.29 -1.93 -16.18
C PRO A 63 10.97 -3.16 -17.02
N ARG A 64 9.72 -3.32 -17.46
CA ARG A 64 9.47 -4.22 -18.59
C ARG A 64 10.29 -3.65 -19.73
N LEU A 65 11.48 -4.20 -19.94
CA LEU A 65 12.20 -4.05 -21.19
C LEU A 65 11.24 -4.58 -22.25
N ALA A 66 10.54 -3.66 -22.90
CA ALA A 66 9.90 -3.95 -24.16
C ALA A 66 11.05 -4.34 -25.10
N LEU A 67 11.20 -5.63 -25.37
CA LEU A 67 11.95 -6.06 -26.54
C LEU A 67 11.18 -5.52 -27.74
N PRO A 68 11.72 -4.58 -28.54
CA PRO A 68 11.06 -4.17 -29.76
C PRO A 68 11.05 -5.37 -30.71
N ASN A 69 9.84 -5.88 -30.89
CA ASN A 69 9.30 -6.62 -32.03
C ASN A 69 10.13 -6.39 -33.30
N GLU A 70 10.63 -7.47 -33.91
CA GLU A 70 11.19 -7.42 -35.27
C GLU A 70 10.17 -6.74 -36.18
N VAL A 71 10.54 -5.57 -36.70
CA VAL A 71 9.89 -4.99 -37.87
C VAL A 71 10.93 -5.02 -38.98
N SER A 72 10.82 -6.06 -39.82
CA SER A 72 11.48 -6.10 -41.12
C SER A 72 10.91 -4.97 -41.97
N PHE A 73 11.67 -3.88 -42.11
CA PHE A 73 11.36 -2.83 -43.06
C PHE A 73 12.11 -3.12 -44.36
N GLY A 74 11.33 -3.48 -45.38
CA GLY A 74 11.43 -2.94 -46.75
C GLY A 74 12.79 -2.89 -47.43
N GLU A 75 12.89 -3.70 -48.47
CA GLU A 75 13.68 -3.50 -49.69
C GLU A 75 14.06 -2.05 -50.06
N ALA A 76 15.32 -1.96 -50.53
CA ALA A 76 15.83 -1.15 -51.63
C ALA A 76 16.13 0.35 -51.33
N TRP A 77 17.23 0.97 -51.79
CA TRP A 77 18.01 0.81 -53.03
C TRP A 77 19.43 1.41 -52.89
N LEU A 78 20.33 0.96 -53.79
CA LEU A 78 21.26 1.74 -54.64
C LEU A 78 22.75 2.00 -54.28
N HIS A 79 23.55 1.84 -55.36
CA HIS A 79 24.93 2.26 -55.70
C HIS A 79 26.08 1.30 -55.37
N GLU A 80 26.98 0.93 -56.28
CA GLU A 80 27.14 1.13 -57.74
C GLU A 80 28.14 0.06 -58.23
#